data_AF-A0A7Y2CBD6-F1
#
_entry.id   AF-A0A7Y2CBD6-F1
#
_cell.length_a   1.000
_cell.length_b   1.000
_cell.length_c   1.000
_cell.angle_alpha   90.00
_cell.angle_beta   90.00
_cell.angle_gamma   90.00
#
_symmetry.space_group_name_H-M   'P 1'
#
loop_
_entity.id
_entity.type
_entity.pdbx_description
1 polymer ?
#
loop_
_entity_poly.entity_id
_entity_poly.type
_entity_poly.pdbx_seq_one_letter_code
_entity_poly.pdbx_strand_id
1 'polypeptide(L)'
;MQLRRFDVWTRAIVAGLSLLAMSADTGSAQQHDLVQLVQPFPVVDGDVIDAPFLGGFDVPRPQFVDIDGDDDFDLFVQEISGSVMFFENTGSSFDPDFAFRSLRYQDIDVGGWFFFEDLDGDEDPDLLSGLSFGLIRAYRNVGTSGPTDFIVWADTLSSSDGTPLLAEPPSIPFVTDVDCDGRIDLMIGVPAGTISHYELATEAGARPEFNLVDDRYQDIEVIGGSGKATSMSRAQHGASAMAFADVDSDSDPDLLWGDFFEPNVILFRNDGTCFEPSMLRVTDSYMSAGGRVLDTSGLNVPRPVDIDGDSDVDLFVGVMGGAFLPATTSIENFYFLEATPIGFELVSRRYVPTIDVGSEAAPALADLDGDGDLDLLVGNVIDPVDPSRGS
;
A
#
# COMPACT_ATOMS: atom_id res chain seq x y z
N MET A 1 -25.70 25.73 -47.59
CA MET A 1 -25.39 26.10 -46.19
C MET A 1 -24.79 24.85 -45.56
N GLN A 2 -23.56 24.97 -45.06
CA GLN A 2 -22.57 23.91 -44.91
C GLN A 2 -22.94 22.78 -43.93
N LEU A 3 -22.71 21.55 -44.38
CA LEU A 3 -22.32 20.39 -43.58
C LEU A 3 -20.98 20.72 -42.90
N ARG A 4 -20.91 20.66 -41.56
CA ARG A 4 -19.64 20.61 -40.84
C ARG A 4 -19.22 19.15 -40.72
N ARG A 5 -18.20 18.78 -41.50
CA ARG A 5 -17.32 17.66 -41.19
C ARG A 5 -16.56 18.00 -39.92
N PHE A 6 -16.58 17.11 -38.94
CA PHE A 6 -15.50 17.01 -37.96
C PHE A 6 -14.58 15.91 -38.45
N ASP A 7 -13.49 16.31 -39.11
CA ASP A 7 -12.32 15.46 -39.32
C ASP A 7 -11.55 15.46 -37.99
N VAL A 8 -11.76 14.43 -37.16
CA VAL A 8 -10.84 14.10 -36.07
C VAL A 8 -10.06 12.87 -36.49
N TRP A 9 -8.74 13.02 -36.44
CA TRP A 9 -7.76 12.06 -36.91
C TRP A 9 -7.91 10.73 -36.18
N THR A 10 -8.07 9.67 -36.96
CA THR A 10 -7.93 8.27 -36.57
C THR A 10 -6.53 8.06 -35.96
N ARG A 11 -6.45 7.99 -34.64
CA ARG A 11 -5.34 7.29 -33.96
C ARG A 11 -5.89 5.94 -33.55
N ALA A 12 -5.35 4.90 -34.18
CA ALA A 12 -5.59 3.53 -33.78
C ALA A 12 -5.16 3.37 -32.33
N ILE A 13 -6.12 3.11 -31.43
CA ILE A 13 -5.85 2.57 -30.12
C ILE A 13 -5.71 1.06 -30.33
N VAL A 14 -4.47 0.60 -30.48
CA VAL A 14 -4.16 -0.80 -30.22
C VAL A 14 -4.05 -0.89 -28.71
N ALA A 15 -5.13 -1.29 -28.05
CA ALA A 15 -5.06 -1.75 -26.67
C ALA A 15 -4.07 -2.93 -26.66
N GLY A 16 -3.01 -2.78 -25.86
CA GLY A 16 -1.95 -3.77 -25.72
C GLY A 16 -2.46 -5.02 -25.04
N LEU A 17 -3.08 -5.91 -25.81
CA LEU A 17 -3.25 -7.31 -25.44
C LEU A 17 -2.05 -8.07 -26.02
N SER A 18 -1.23 -8.63 -25.13
CA SER A 18 -0.16 -9.58 -25.46
C SER A 18 -0.76 -10.84 -26.09
N LEU A 19 -1.03 -10.83 -27.40
CA LEU A 19 -1.38 -12.01 -28.18
C LEU A 19 -0.21 -12.38 -29.10
N LEU A 20 0.53 -13.41 -28.71
CA LEU A 20 1.37 -14.20 -29.61
C LEU A 20 0.47 -14.89 -30.65
N ALA A 21 0.15 -14.20 -31.74
CA ALA A 21 -0.24 -14.87 -32.96
C ALA A 21 1.05 -15.44 -33.60
N MET A 22 1.30 -16.73 -33.39
CA MET A 22 2.30 -17.44 -34.18
C MET A 22 1.84 -17.52 -35.64
N SER A 23 2.17 -16.50 -36.43
CA SER A 23 2.35 -16.69 -37.87
C SER A 23 3.81 -17.11 -38.07
N ALA A 24 4.01 -18.29 -38.64
CA ALA A 24 5.32 -18.76 -39.03
C ALA A 24 5.83 -17.91 -40.21
N ASP A 25 6.42 -16.77 -39.91
CA ASP A 25 7.18 -16.01 -40.87
C ASP A 25 8.55 -15.69 -40.28
N THR A 26 9.59 -16.22 -40.90
CA THR A 26 10.98 -15.99 -40.52
C THR A 26 11.38 -14.60 -41.00
N GLY A 27 10.89 -13.57 -40.31
CA GLY A 27 11.26 -12.17 -40.46
C GLY A 27 11.76 -11.64 -39.12
N SER A 28 12.82 -10.85 -39.13
CA SER A 28 13.43 -10.24 -37.94
C SER A 28 12.37 -9.65 -37.00
N ALA A 29 12.29 -10.14 -35.77
CA ALA A 29 11.44 -9.56 -34.74
C ALA A 29 11.88 -8.10 -34.52
N GLN A 30 11.09 -7.17 -35.03
CA GLN A 30 11.24 -5.76 -34.74
C GLN A 30 10.77 -5.59 -33.30
N GLN A 31 11.67 -5.28 -32.39
CA GLN A 31 11.32 -4.95 -31.01
C GLN A 31 10.47 -3.68 -31.08
N HIS A 32 9.16 -3.83 -30.87
CA HIS A 32 8.27 -2.71 -30.70
C HIS A 32 8.35 -2.32 -29.22
N ASP A 33 8.80 -1.10 -28.95
CA ASP A 33 8.67 -0.50 -27.64
C ASP A 33 7.18 -0.21 -27.42
N LEU A 34 6.49 -1.15 -26.78
CA LEU A 34 5.12 -0.96 -26.33
C LEU A 34 5.15 -0.20 -25.01
N VAL A 35 4.34 0.84 -24.89
CA VAL A 35 4.15 1.62 -23.66
C VAL A 35 2.74 1.37 -23.18
N GLN A 36 2.57 1.03 -21.91
CA GLN A 36 1.25 0.94 -21.30
C GLN A 36 0.65 2.34 -21.21
N LEU A 37 -0.58 2.49 -21.69
CA LEU A 37 -1.32 3.73 -21.63
C LEU A 37 -2.54 3.50 -20.73
N VAL A 38 -2.56 4.18 -19.59
CA VAL A 38 -3.66 4.14 -18.62
C VAL A 38 -4.41 5.46 -18.78
N GLN A 39 -5.60 5.40 -19.37
CA GLN A 39 -6.48 6.56 -19.54
C GLN A 39 -7.94 6.15 -19.34
N PRO A 40 -8.79 7.05 -18.83
CA PRO A 40 -10.22 6.83 -18.77
C PRO A 40 -10.80 6.68 -20.19
N PHE A 41 -11.89 5.92 -20.33
CA PHE A 41 -12.64 5.81 -21.58
C PHE A 41 -14.16 5.96 -21.34
N PRO A 42 -14.94 6.37 -22.36
CA PRO A 42 -16.39 6.51 -22.21
C PRO A 42 -17.06 5.19 -21.86
N VAL A 43 -17.89 5.18 -20.82
CA VAL A 43 -18.69 4.01 -20.41
C VAL A 43 -20.15 4.23 -20.80
N VAL A 44 -20.77 3.26 -21.47
CA VAL A 44 -22.15 3.38 -22.01
C VAL A 44 -23.21 3.19 -20.91
N ASP A 45 -22.87 2.57 -19.77
CA ASP A 45 -23.78 2.33 -18.65
C ASP A 45 -23.01 2.07 -17.33
N GLY A 46 -22.50 3.13 -16.69
CA GLY A 46 -21.72 3.04 -15.45
C GLY A 46 -20.90 4.29 -15.16
N ASP A 47 -20.23 4.31 -14.02
CA ASP A 47 -19.29 5.37 -13.66
C ASP A 47 -18.00 5.24 -14.47
N VAL A 48 -17.36 6.38 -14.73
CA VAL A 48 -16.04 6.41 -15.37
C VAL A 48 -15.03 5.80 -14.41
N ILE A 49 -14.17 4.92 -14.92
CA ILE A 49 -13.03 4.38 -14.18
C ILE A 49 -11.79 5.10 -14.71
N ASP A 50 -11.04 5.77 -13.83
CA ASP A 50 -9.92 6.61 -14.25
C ASP A 50 -8.69 5.80 -14.68
N ALA A 51 -8.46 4.67 -14.00
CA ALA A 51 -7.32 3.79 -14.24
C ALA A 51 -7.76 2.35 -14.56
N PRO A 52 -8.61 2.13 -15.58
CA PRO A 52 -9.31 0.86 -15.78
C PRO A 52 -8.35 -0.30 -16.07
N PHE A 53 -7.27 -0.05 -16.79
CA PHE A 53 -6.26 -1.05 -17.17
C PHE A 53 -4.95 -0.89 -16.41
N LEU A 54 -5.00 -0.32 -15.21
CA LEU A 54 -3.85 -0.32 -14.30
C LEU A 54 -3.46 -1.74 -13.90
N GLY A 55 -4.45 -2.64 -13.86
CA GLY A 55 -4.34 -4.00 -13.36
C GLY A 55 -5.08 -4.16 -12.03
N GLY A 56 -5.12 -5.40 -11.54
CA GLY A 56 -5.44 -5.68 -10.15
C GLY A 56 -4.24 -5.47 -9.24
N PHE A 57 -4.48 -5.52 -7.94
CA PHE A 57 -3.43 -5.59 -6.93
C PHE A 57 -3.29 -7.03 -6.45
N ASP A 58 -2.09 -7.50 -6.11
CA ASP A 58 -1.86 -8.69 -5.32
C ASP A 58 -1.60 -8.31 -3.86
N VAL A 59 -0.72 -7.34 -3.59
CA VAL A 59 -0.38 -6.88 -2.21
C VAL A 59 -0.16 -5.37 -2.22
N PRO A 60 -1.22 -4.55 -2.30
CA PRO A 60 -1.05 -3.11 -2.38
C PRO A 60 -0.48 -2.60 -1.05
N ARG A 61 0.54 -1.74 -1.11
CA ARG A 61 1.15 -1.10 0.05
C ARG A 61 0.94 0.40 -0.10
N PRO A 62 -0.18 0.93 0.43
CA PRO A 62 -0.48 2.35 0.30
C PRO A 62 0.38 3.19 1.23
N GLN A 63 0.70 4.40 0.77
CA GLN A 63 1.26 5.50 1.53
C GLN A 63 0.53 6.77 1.11
N PHE A 64 0.27 7.63 2.09
CA PHE A 64 -0.31 8.95 1.89
C PHE A 64 0.69 9.99 2.37
N VAL A 65 0.93 11.00 1.55
CA VAL A 65 1.86 12.11 1.83
C VAL A 65 1.51 13.28 0.93
N ASP A 66 1.56 14.51 1.46
CA ASP A 66 1.51 15.73 0.63
C ASP A 66 2.87 15.87 -0.09
N ILE A 67 2.95 15.41 -1.35
CA ILE A 67 4.23 15.32 -2.05
C ILE A 67 4.56 16.61 -2.82
N ASP A 68 3.55 17.41 -3.16
CA ASP A 68 3.70 18.61 -3.97
C ASP A 68 3.49 19.93 -3.19
N GLY A 69 3.11 19.81 -1.91
CA GLY A 69 3.08 20.88 -0.93
C GLY A 69 1.84 21.76 -1.05
N ASP A 70 0.70 21.18 -1.39
CA ASP A 70 -0.57 21.88 -1.56
C ASP A 70 -1.57 21.69 -0.41
N ASP A 71 -1.10 21.12 0.71
CA ASP A 71 -1.82 20.83 1.95
C ASP A 71 -2.92 19.75 1.80
N ASP A 72 -2.77 18.84 0.84
CA ASP A 72 -3.57 17.63 0.76
C ASP A 72 -2.74 16.35 0.52
N PHE A 73 -3.29 15.19 0.87
CA PHE A 73 -2.55 13.93 0.76
C PHE A 73 -2.66 13.34 -0.64
N ASP A 74 -1.51 13.06 -1.25
CA ASP A 74 -1.41 12.20 -2.43
C ASP A 74 -1.33 10.72 -2.08
N LEU A 75 -1.71 9.86 -3.04
CA LEU A 75 -1.68 8.41 -2.87
C LEU A 75 -0.53 7.78 -3.65
N PHE A 76 0.29 7.02 -2.94
CA PHE A 76 1.33 6.16 -3.48
C PHE A 76 1.02 4.70 -3.18
N VAL A 77 1.09 3.84 -4.19
CA VAL A 77 0.84 2.40 -4.03
C VAL A 77 2.01 1.62 -4.58
N GLN A 78 2.66 0.84 -3.72
CA GLN A 78 3.56 -0.22 -4.18
C GLN A 78 2.79 -1.53 -4.28
N GLU A 79 2.71 -2.03 -5.49
CA GLU A 79 2.21 -3.37 -5.81
C GLU A 79 3.37 -4.28 -6.26
N ILE A 80 4.18 -3.75 -7.17
CA ILE A 80 5.32 -4.45 -7.76
C ILE A 80 6.59 -4.01 -7.04
N SER A 81 7.42 -4.97 -6.63
CA SER A 81 8.72 -4.68 -6.02
C SER A 81 9.56 -3.78 -6.93
N GLY A 82 10.17 -2.75 -6.33
CA GLY A 82 11.05 -1.79 -7.00
C GLY A 82 10.32 -0.74 -7.83
N SER A 83 9.00 -0.57 -7.65
CA SER A 83 8.23 0.48 -8.31
C SER A 83 7.13 1.02 -7.41
N VAL A 84 6.81 2.29 -7.60
CA VAL A 84 5.75 2.99 -6.86
C VAL A 84 4.82 3.63 -7.88
N MET A 85 3.54 3.31 -7.81
CA MET A 85 2.50 4.02 -8.54
C MET A 85 2.17 5.32 -7.81
N PHE A 86 1.86 6.37 -8.57
CA PHE A 86 1.52 7.68 -8.04
C PHE A 86 0.16 8.13 -8.57
N PHE A 87 -0.70 8.54 -7.65
CA PHE A 87 -1.99 9.16 -7.88
C PHE A 87 -1.97 10.52 -7.19
N GLU A 88 -2.11 11.57 -7.98
CA GLU A 88 -2.20 12.94 -7.47
C GLU A 88 -3.63 13.17 -6.97
N ASN A 89 -3.77 13.70 -5.77
CA ASN A 89 -5.06 14.19 -5.33
C ASN A 89 -5.39 15.48 -6.10
N THR A 90 -6.46 15.45 -6.88
CA THR A 90 -6.93 16.60 -7.65
C THR A 90 -8.19 17.23 -7.05
N GLY A 91 -8.62 16.69 -5.91
CA GLY A 91 -9.80 17.09 -5.15
C GLY A 91 -9.43 18.14 -4.11
N SER A 92 -9.68 17.82 -2.85
CA SER A 92 -9.27 18.65 -1.72
C SER A 92 -8.84 17.79 -0.54
N SER A 93 -8.24 18.41 0.48
CA SER A 93 -7.89 17.77 1.75
C SER A 93 -9.07 17.20 2.56
N PHE A 94 -10.32 17.46 2.16
CA PHE A 94 -11.53 16.95 2.83
C PHE A 94 -12.39 16.04 1.93
N ASP A 95 -12.02 15.92 0.65
CA ASP A 95 -12.75 15.16 -0.36
C ASP A 95 -11.75 14.81 -1.46
N PRO A 96 -10.89 13.80 -1.22
CA PRO A 96 -9.79 13.48 -2.12
C PRO A 96 -10.31 12.86 -3.43
N ASP A 97 -9.69 13.25 -4.54
CA ASP A 97 -9.97 12.73 -5.89
C ASP A 97 -8.67 12.29 -6.57
N PHE A 98 -8.31 11.02 -6.39
CA PHE A 98 -7.02 10.45 -6.78
C PHE A 98 -6.92 10.14 -8.28
N ALA A 99 -6.25 11.03 -9.00
CA ALA A 99 -6.00 10.89 -10.43
C ALA A 99 -4.66 10.19 -10.69
N PHE A 100 -4.68 9.06 -11.40
CA PHE A 100 -3.47 8.33 -11.80
C PHE A 100 -2.49 9.20 -12.61
N ARG A 101 -1.20 9.20 -12.22
CA ARG A 101 -0.13 9.95 -12.89
C ARG A 101 0.97 9.08 -13.46
N SER A 102 1.43 8.06 -12.73
CA SER A 102 2.55 7.21 -13.17
C SER A 102 2.54 5.83 -12.53
N LEU A 103 3.05 4.82 -13.26
CA LEU A 103 3.37 3.49 -12.74
C LEU A 103 4.70 3.47 -11.95
N ARG A 104 5.57 4.44 -12.22
CA ARG A 104 6.94 4.52 -11.71
C ARG A 104 7.19 5.96 -11.32
N TYR A 105 6.92 6.29 -10.07
CA TYR A 105 7.22 7.61 -9.53
C TYR A 105 8.73 7.85 -9.57
N GLN A 106 9.13 8.84 -10.38
CA GLN A 106 10.53 9.24 -10.63
C GLN A 106 11.51 8.10 -10.96
N ASP A 107 11.01 6.94 -11.42
CA ASP A 107 11.79 5.72 -11.62
C ASP A 107 12.60 5.25 -10.40
N ILE A 108 12.20 5.62 -9.18
CA ILE A 108 12.88 5.22 -7.94
C ILE A 108 12.72 3.71 -7.71
N ASP A 109 13.83 3.03 -7.46
CA ASP A 109 13.83 1.62 -7.06
C ASP A 109 13.78 1.53 -5.53
N VAL A 110 12.57 1.27 -5.04
CA VAL A 110 12.26 1.13 -3.61
C VAL A 110 12.31 -0.32 -3.10
N GLY A 111 12.68 -1.28 -3.93
CA GLY A 111 12.71 -2.69 -3.53
C GLY A 111 11.37 -3.23 -2.97
N GLY A 112 11.42 -3.83 -1.78
CA GLY A 112 10.33 -4.62 -1.18
C GLY A 112 9.33 -3.86 -0.32
N TRP A 113 9.58 -2.61 0.06
CA TRP A 113 8.65 -1.70 0.76
C TRP A 113 9.21 -0.28 0.73
N PHE A 114 8.37 0.73 0.95
CA PHE A 114 8.81 2.14 1.04
C PHE A 114 7.98 2.89 2.08
N PHE A 115 8.55 3.96 2.64
CA PHE A 115 7.88 4.90 3.53
C PHE A 115 8.36 6.31 3.22
N PHE A 116 7.42 7.26 3.24
CA PHE A 116 7.73 8.68 3.30
C PHE A 116 7.70 9.15 4.74
N GLU A 117 8.68 9.95 5.14
CA GLU A 117 8.77 10.58 6.46
C GLU A 117 9.78 11.75 6.42
N ASP A 118 9.56 12.82 7.18
CA ASP A 118 10.57 13.87 7.34
C ASP A 118 11.66 13.40 8.33
N LEU A 119 12.78 12.90 7.79
CA LEU A 119 13.86 12.34 8.61
C LEU A 119 14.85 13.40 9.09
N ASP A 120 14.83 14.59 8.50
CA ASP A 120 15.87 15.60 8.69
C ASP A 120 15.36 16.91 9.28
N GLY A 121 14.04 17.04 9.45
CA GLY A 121 13.33 18.11 10.13
C GLY A 121 13.18 19.37 9.27
N ASP A 122 13.21 19.27 7.95
CA ASP A 122 13.06 20.39 7.03
C ASP A 122 11.66 20.54 6.41
N GLU A 123 10.67 19.81 6.95
CA GLU A 123 9.25 19.83 6.59
C GLU A 123 8.96 19.32 5.17
N ASP A 124 9.91 18.61 4.55
CA ASP A 124 9.67 17.86 3.32
C ASP A 124 9.86 16.33 3.55
N PRO A 125 9.10 15.48 2.82
CA PRO A 125 9.18 14.04 3.04
C PRO A 125 10.42 13.43 2.40
N ASP A 126 11.26 12.80 3.22
CA ASP A 126 12.30 11.88 2.80
C ASP A 126 11.73 10.48 2.51
N LEU A 127 12.55 9.56 1.99
CA LEU A 127 12.11 8.20 1.65
C LEU A 127 13.01 7.12 2.25
N LEU A 128 12.39 6.17 2.95
CA LEU A 128 13.01 4.90 3.33
C LEU A 128 12.52 3.77 2.43
N SER A 129 13.39 2.80 2.17
CA SER A 129 13.06 1.64 1.33
C SER A 129 13.74 0.36 1.78
N GLY A 130 13.06 -0.75 1.57
CA GLY A 130 13.57 -2.09 1.84
C GLY A 130 14.24 -2.70 0.60
N LEU A 131 15.51 -3.01 0.68
CA LEU A 131 16.25 -3.69 -0.39
C LEU A 131 16.30 -5.21 -0.17
N SER A 132 16.93 -5.91 -1.12
CA SER A 132 17.22 -7.33 -0.98
C SER A 132 17.98 -7.64 0.32
N PHE A 133 17.73 -8.81 0.90
CA PHE A 133 18.34 -9.27 2.17
C PHE A 133 17.98 -8.42 3.40
N GLY A 134 16.92 -7.60 3.30
CA GLY A 134 16.42 -6.79 4.41
C GLY A 134 17.23 -5.52 4.68
N LEU A 135 18.19 -5.18 3.82
CA LEU A 135 18.91 -3.91 3.94
C LEU A 135 17.94 -2.74 3.79
N ILE A 136 18.14 -1.68 4.57
CA ILE A 136 17.33 -0.47 4.51
C ILE A 136 18.13 0.63 3.82
N ARG A 137 17.54 1.33 2.86
CA ARG A 137 18.14 2.51 2.22
C ARG A 137 17.32 3.76 2.53
N ALA A 138 18.03 4.86 2.77
CA ALA A 138 17.44 6.20 2.90
C ALA A 138 17.77 7.06 1.69
N TYR A 139 16.77 7.79 1.21
CA TYR A 139 16.87 8.84 0.22
C TYR A 139 16.51 10.16 0.90
N ARG A 140 17.28 11.19 0.59
CA ARG A 140 16.96 12.55 1.00
C ARG A 140 16.21 13.25 -0.11
N ASN A 141 15.10 13.89 0.20
CA ASN A 141 14.49 14.85 -0.71
C ASN A 141 15.30 16.14 -0.66
N VAL A 142 15.85 16.54 -1.81
CA VAL A 142 16.60 17.80 -1.96
C VAL A 142 15.88 18.76 -2.91
N GLY A 143 14.60 18.47 -3.14
CA GLY A 143 13.69 19.29 -3.92
C GLY A 143 13.41 20.63 -3.26
N THR A 144 12.47 21.37 -3.83
CA THR A 144 11.89 22.57 -3.23
C THR A 144 10.39 22.50 -3.45
N SER A 145 9.57 22.98 -2.51
CA SER A 145 8.08 23.08 -2.58
C SER A 145 7.53 22.87 -4.01
N GLY A 146 7.03 21.66 -4.28
CA GLY A 146 6.64 21.19 -5.61
C GLY A 146 7.43 19.96 -6.08
N PRO A 147 8.47 20.10 -6.92
CA PRO A 147 9.21 18.94 -7.41
C PRO A 147 10.11 18.36 -6.32
N THR A 148 9.78 17.16 -5.84
CA THR A 148 10.71 16.34 -5.05
C THR A 148 11.88 15.86 -5.91
N ASP A 149 13.07 15.80 -5.32
CA ASP A 149 14.28 15.28 -5.98
C ASP A 149 15.01 14.37 -4.99
N PHE A 150 14.80 13.06 -5.11
CA PHE A 150 15.35 12.08 -4.17
C PHE A 150 16.78 11.70 -4.54
N ILE A 151 17.73 12.01 -3.66
CA ILE A 151 19.11 11.54 -3.75
C ILE A 151 19.38 10.44 -2.73
N VAL A 152 20.20 9.45 -3.07
CA VAL A 152 20.62 8.43 -2.10
C VAL A 152 21.39 9.11 -0.97
N TRP A 153 20.86 9.00 0.25
CA TRP A 153 21.45 9.59 1.44
C TRP A 153 22.27 8.56 2.23
N ALA A 154 21.73 7.35 2.34
CA ALA A 154 22.39 6.19 2.91
C ALA A 154 22.07 4.95 2.08
N ASP A 155 23.07 4.39 1.39
CA ASP A 155 22.93 3.12 0.66
C ASP A 155 22.48 1.96 1.56
N THR A 156 22.92 2.01 2.81
CA THR A 156 22.50 1.11 3.88
C THR A 156 22.44 1.94 5.15
N LEU A 157 21.28 1.92 5.79
CA LEU A 157 21.05 2.51 7.10
C LEU A 157 21.83 1.70 8.15
N SER A 158 22.46 2.40 9.08
CA SER A 158 23.32 1.79 10.08
C SER A 158 23.18 2.48 11.43
N SER A 159 23.56 1.79 12.48
CA SER A 159 23.76 2.38 13.81
C SER A 159 25.06 3.18 13.84
N SER A 160 25.23 3.99 14.89
CA SER A 160 26.41 4.84 15.08
C SER A 160 27.74 4.08 15.19
N ASP A 161 27.71 2.77 15.46
CA ASP A 161 28.88 1.90 15.44
C ASP A 161 29.19 1.29 14.06
N GLY A 162 28.38 1.62 13.05
CA GLY A 162 28.47 1.14 11.68
C GLY A 162 27.78 -0.20 11.42
N THR A 163 27.05 -0.76 12.40
CA THR A 163 26.26 -1.98 12.20
C THR A 163 25.07 -1.71 11.27
N PRO A 164 24.90 -2.45 10.16
CA PRO A 164 23.75 -2.30 9.28
C PRO A 164 22.43 -2.67 10.00
N LEU A 165 21.39 -1.87 9.78
CA LEU A 165 20.03 -2.20 10.21
C LEU A 165 19.36 -3.07 9.14
N LEU A 166 18.60 -4.06 9.60
CA LEU A 166 17.94 -5.04 8.74
C LEU A 166 16.46 -5.16 9.10
N ALA A 167 15.59 -5.01 8.12
CA ALA A 167 14.18 -5.41 8.18
C ALA A 167 14.02 -6.70 7.36
N GLU A 168 14.08 -7.85 8.03
CA GLU A 168 14.03 -9.15 7.34
C GLU A 168 12.67 -9.36 6.64
N PRO A 169 12.64 -9.63 5.32
CA PRO A 169 11.38 -9.86 4.62
C PRO A 169 10.58 -11.05 5.20
N PRO A 170 9.24 -10.96 5.24
CA PRO A 170 8.41 -9.90 4.66
C PRO A 170 8.08 -8.75 5.64
N SER A 171 8.89 -8.50 6.66
CA SER A 171 8.64 -7.39 7.59
C SER A 171 8.70 -6.03 6.87
N ILE A 172 7.65 -5.25 7.08
CA ILE A 172 7.50 -3.86 6.68
C ILE A 172 7.59 -3.05 7.98
N PRO A 173 8.71 -2.34 8.21
CA PRO A 173 8.90 -1.54 9.42
C PRO A 173 7.97 -0.34 9.41
N PHE A 174 7.96 0.43 10.50
CA PHE A 174 7.29 1.73 10.53
C PHE A 174 8.21 2.78 11.13
N VAL A 175 7.99 4.02 10.76
CA VAL A 175 8.76 5.17 11.25
C VAL A 175 7.79 6.18 11.81
N THR A 176 8.04 6.63 13.04
CA THR A 176 7.21 7.59 13.80
C THR A 176 7.98 8.02 15.04
N ASP A 177 7.65 9.16 15.64
CA ASP A 177 8.03 9.46 17.02
C ASP A 177 7.09 8.68 17.96
N VAL A 178 7.54 7.57 18.53
CA VAL A 178 6.68 6.65 19.31
C VAL A 178 6.59 7.05 20.78
N ASP A 179 7.53 7.86 21.27
CA ASP A 179 7.58 8.32 22.66
C ASP A 179 7.44 9.85 22.84
N CYS A 180 7.08 10.55 21.76
CA CYS A 180 6.85 11.99 21.67
C CYS A 180 8.04 12.84 22.10
N ASP A 181 9.26 12.33 22.00
CA ASP A 181 10.45 13.03 22.45
C ASP A 181 11.06 13.98 21.39
N GLY A 182 10.45 14.00 20.19
CA GLY A 182 10.84 14.79 19.04
C GLY A 182 11.93 14.15 18.19
N ARG A 183 12.34 12.92 18.47
CA ARG A 183 13.20 12.13 17.60
C ARG A 183 12.40 11.00 16.98
N ILE A 184 12.60 10.84 15.68
CA ILE A 184 11.94 9.79 14.92
C ILE A 184 12.49 8.41 15.31
N ASP A 185 11.60 7.46 15.52
CA ASP A 185 11.91 6.07 15.77
C ASP A 185 11.66 5.19 14.54
N LEU A 186 12.46 4.14 14.42
CA LEU A 186 12.32 3.08 13.45
C LEU A 186 11.95 1.78 14.16
N MET A 187 10.73 1.31 13.90
CA MET A 187 10.14 0.11 14.48
C MET A 187 10.26 -1.05 13.50
N ILE A 188 11.05 -2.07 13.84
CA ILE A 188 11.28 -3.23 12.98
C ILE A 188 10.74 -4.48 13.65
N GLY A 189 9.72 -5.09 13.04
CA GLY A 189 9.25 -6.40 13.47
C GLY A 189 10.19 -7.50 12.98
N VAL A 190 10.55 -8.42 13.87
CA VAL A 190 11.47 -9.52 13.57
C VAL A 190 10.73 -10.84 13.44
N PRO A 191 11.25 -11.85 12.70
CA PRO A 191 10.56 -13.13 12.50
C PRO A 191 10.18 -13.91 13.77
N ALA A 192 10.78 -13.57 14.91
CA ALA A 192 10.41 -14.11 16.22
C ALA A 192 9.06 -13.59 16.76
N GLY A 193 8.45 -12.58 16.13
CA GLY A 193 7.18 -11.98 16.54
C GLY A 193 7.31 -10.82 17.53
N THR A 194 8.54 -10.33 17.77
CA THR A 194 8.81 -9.13 18.60
C THR A 194 9.09 -7.93 17.72
N ILE A 195 9.18 -6.75 18.35
CA ILE A 195 9.55 -5.49 17.69
C ILE A 195 10.86 -5.00 18.28
N SER A 196 11.81 -4.66 17.44
CA SER A 196 12.99 -3.89 17.82
C SER A 196 12.72 -2.40 17.59
N HIS A 197 13.02 -1.59 18.61
CA HIS A 197 12.86 -0.14 18.62
C HIS A 197 14.23 0.51 18.46
N TYR A 198 14.38 1.33 17.43
CA TYR A 198 15.57 2.14 17.20
C TYR A 198 15.19 3.62 17.16
N GLU A 199 16.05 4.49 17.66
CA GLU A 199 15.84 5.93 17.70
C GLU A 199 16.89 6.64 16.83
N LEU A 200 16.49 7.71 16.12
CA LEU A 200 17.39 8.53 15.32
C LEU A 200 18.49 9.15 16.21
N ALA A 201 19.74 8.82 15.90
CA ALA A 201 20.90 9.19 16.69
C ALA A 201 21.64 10.44 16.17
N THR A 202 21.26 10.92 15.00
CA THR A 202 21.91 12.03 14.30
C THR A 202 21.07 13.29 14.35
N GLU A 203 21.72 14.43 14.37
CA GLU A 203 21.05 15.73 14.28
C GLU A 203 20.43 15.94 12.90
N ALA A 204 19.44 16.84 12.84
CA ALA A 204 18.82 17.34 11.61
C ALA A 204 19.83 17.61 10.46
N GLY A 205 19.51 17.13 9.27
CA GLY A 205 20.32 17.27 8.05
C GLY A 205 21.60 16.43 7.98
N ALA A 206 21.97 15.68 9.03
CA ALA A 206 23.06 14.70 8.97
C ALA A 206 22.53 13.35 8.48
N ARG A 207 23.40 12.57 7.79
CA ARG A 207 23.03 11.24 7.30
C ARG A 207 22.42 10.40 8.43
N PRO A 208 21.22 9.82 8.25
CA PRO A 208 20.50 9.19 9.34
C PRO A 208 21.24 7.94 9.83
N GLU A 209 21.41 7.87 11.14
CA GLU A 209 21.88 6.69 11.86
C GLU A 209 20.90 6.40 13.00
N PHE A 210 20.57 5.13 13.21
CA PHE A 210 19.57 4.72 14.21
C PHE A 210 20.19 3.77 15.23
N ASN A 211 20.07 4.10 16.51
CA ASN A 211 20.61 3.29 17.60
C ASN A 211 19.49 2.48 18.26
N LEU A 212 19.80 1.22 18.59
CA LEU A 212 18.85 0.35 19.29
C LEU A 212 18.54 0.93 20.68
N VAL A 213 17.26 1.14 20.96
CA VAL A 213 16.73 1.50 22.28
C VAL A 213 16.43 0.21 23.04
N ASP A 214 15.62 -0.66 22.43
CA ASP A 214 15.33 -2.01 22.93
C ASP A 214 15.06 -3.00 21.78
N ASP A 215 15.19 -4.30 22.05
CA ASP A 215 14.93 -5.38 21.09
C ASP A 215 13.54 -6.03 21.26
N ARG A 216 12.73 -5.50 22.18
CA ARG A 216 11.44 -6.04 22.63
C ARG A 216 10.52 -4.92 23.11
N TYR A 217 10.07 -4.09 22.18
CA TYR A 217 9.24 -2.93 22.51
C TYR A 217 7.99 -3.37 23.26
N GLN A 218 7.80 -2.82 24.47
CA GLN A 218 6.67 -3.09 25.36
C GLN A 218 6.45 -4.58 25.67
N ASP A 219 7.50 -5.41 25.56
CA ASP A 219 7.44 -6.87 25.66
C ASP A 219 6.41 -7.52 24.72
N ILE A 220 6.01 -6.82 23.66
CA ILE A 220 5.03 -7.30 22.68
C ILE A 220 5.64 -8.49 21.94
N GLU A 221 4.89 -9.59 21.94
CA GLU A 221 5.26 -10.81 21.24
C GLU A 221 4.01 -11.41 20.61
N VAL A 222 3.88 -11.25 19.29
CA VAL A 222 2.83 -11.86 18.48
C VAL A 222 3.37 -13.20 17.97
N ILE A 223 3.29 -14.23 18.84
CA ILE A 223 3.67 -15.61 18.54
C ILE A 223 2.48 -16.53 18.31
N GLY A 224 2.68 -17.50 17.41
CA GLY A 224 1.87 -18.70 17.31
C GLY A 224 1.94 -19.53 18.59
N GLY A 225 0.81 -19.66 19.29
CA GLY A 225 0.74 -20.14 20.67
C GLY A 225 1.51 -21.43 21.01
N SER A 226 2.19 -21.40 22.15
CA SER A 226 2.84 -22.53 22.83
C SER A 226 1.86 -23.48 23.55
N GLY A 227 0.63 -23.61 23.04
CA GLY A 227 -0.41 -24.49 23.57
C GLY A 227 -0.51 -25.81 22.79
N LYS A 228 -0.16 -26.93 23.44
CA LYS A 228 -0.26 -28.33 22.97
C LYS A 228 -0.93 -28.55 21.61
N ALA A 229 -0.08 -28.83 20.62
CA ALA A 229 -0.44 -29.33 19.30
C ALA A 229 -1.44 -30.50 19.34
N THR A 230 -2.69 -30.22 18.94
CA THR A 230 -3.62 -31.21 18.41
C THR A 230 -4.41 -30.56 17.27
N SER A 231 -4.17 -31.02 16.04
CA SER A 231 -4.74 -30.56 14.76
C SER A 231 -4.08 -29.31 14.15
N MET A 232 -3.31 -29.51 13.06
CA MET A 232 -2.85 -28.48 12.11
C MET A 232 -2.31 -27.18 12.74
N SER A 233 -1.14 -27.31 13.35
CA SER A 233 -0.24 -26.23 13.80
C SER A 233 -0.18 -25.05 12.83
N ARG A 234 -0.89 -23.95 13.11
CA ARG A 234 -0.68 -22.66 12.45
C ARG A 234 0.61 -22.04 13.01
N ALA A 235 1.71 -22.21 12.28
CA ALA A 235 2.94 -21.48 12.54
C ALA A 235 2.70 -20.01 12.18
N GLN A 236 2.47 -19.14 13.16
CA GLN A 236 2.49 -17.69 12.95
C GLN A 236 3.95 -17.23 12.94
N HIS A 237 4.28 -16.36 11.99
CA HIS A 237 5.64 -15.92 11.64
C HIS A 237 5.72 -14.42 11.94
N GLY A 238 6.85 -13.89 12.44
CA GLY A 238 7.02 -12.45 12.70
C GLY A 238 7.08 -11.52 11.46
N ALA A 239 6.59 -12.02 10.34
CA ALA A 239 6.20 -11.26 9.16
C ALA A 239 5.15 -10.22 9.59
N SER A 240 5.56 -8.96 9.66
CA SER A 240 4.79 -7.88 10.26
C SER A 240 4.71 -6.70 9.31
N ALA A 241 3.53 -6.13 9.17
CA ALA A 241 3.39 -4.76 8.69
C ALA A 241 2.78 -3.95 9.82
N MET A 242 3.54 -3.00 10.32
CA MET A 242 3.14 -2.19 11.46
C MET A 242 2.75 -0.80 11.00
N ALA A 243 1.88 -0.17 11.78
CA ALA A 243 1.65 1.25 11.75
C ALA A 243 1.34 1.76 13.15
N PHE A 244 1.67 3.01 13.40
CA PHE A 244 1.35 3.69 14.64
C PHE A 244 0.51 4.93 14.34
N ALA A 245 -0.50 5.19 15.18
CA ALA A 245 -1.31 6.40 15.13
C ALA A 245 -2.16 6.51 16.40
N ASP A 246 -2.60 7.72 16.74
CA ASP A 246 -3.56 7.98 17.82
C ASP A 246 -4.98 7.61 17.34
N VAL A 247 -5.39 6.36 17.56
CA VAL A 247 -6.66 5.82 17.04
C VAL A 247 -7.85 6.17 17.94
N ASP A 248 -7.61 6.52 19.21
CA ASP A 248 -8.66 6.88 20.16
C ASP A 248 -8.65 8.34 20.64
N SER A 249 -7.84 9.15 19.99
CA SER A 249 -7.76 10.61 20.13
C SER A 249 -7.32 11.07 21.52
N ASP A 250 -6.44 10.32 22.17
CA ASP A 250 -5.91 10.64 23.50
C ASP A 250 -4.48 11.23 23.48
N SER A 251 -3.99 11.49 22.26
CA SER A 251 -2.68 12.08 21.95
C SER A 251 -1.50 11.20 22.29
N ASP A 252 -1.67 9.89 22.25
CA ASP A 252 -0.55 8.96 22.19
C ASP A 252 -0.68 7.90 21.06
N PRO A 253 0.44 7.41 20.51
CA PRO A 253 0.38 6.46 19.41
C PRO A 253 -0.05 5.06 19.87
N ASP A 254 -1.11 4.55 19.26
CA ASP A 254 -1.48 3.14 19.28
C ASP A 254 -0.73 2.35 18.22
N LEU A 255 -0.65 1.03 18.37
CA LEU A 255 -0.02 0.13 17.41
C LEU A 255 -1.05 -0.72 16.65
N LEU A 256 -1.05 -0.58 15.33
CA LEU A 256 -1.70 -1.47 14.39
C LEU A 256 -0.68 -2.46 13.81
N TRP A 257 -0.99 -3.75 13.88
CA TRP A 257 -0.11 -4.82 13.40
C TRP A 257 -0.86 -5.78 12.49
N GLY A 258 -0.45 -5.84 11.22
CA GLY A 258 -0.84 -6.91 10.32
C GLY A 258 0.10 -8.11 10.36
N ASP A 259 -0.44 -9.26 10.74
CA ASP A 259 0.27 -10.55 10.76
C ASP A 259 -0.03 -11.33 9.47
N PHE A 260 0.92 -12.16 9.04
CA PHE A 260 0.78 -12.98 7.84
C PHE A 260 -0.42 -13.94 7.90
N PHE A 261 -0.83 -14.41 9.09
CA PHE A 261 -1.89 -15.42 9.25
C PHE A 261 -3.14 -14.91 9.96
N GLU A 262 -3.16 -13.67 10.42
CA GLU A 262 -4.33 -13.08 11.06
C GLU A 262 -5.24 -12.47 9.99
N PRO A 263 -6.50 -12.93 9.85
CA PRO A 263 -7.45 -12.37 8.88
C PRO A 263 -7.97 -10.97 9.25
N ASN A 264 -7.23 -10.22 10.08
CA ASN A 264 -7.54 -8.87 10.59
C ASN A 264 -6.25 -8.14 10.96
N VAL A 265 -6.35 -6.83 11.20
CA VAL A 265 -5.32 -6.03 11.86
C VAL A 265 -5.44 -6.22 13.37
N ILE A 266 -4.31 -6.42 14.04
CA ILE A 266 -4.23 -6.49 15.50
C ILE A 266 -4.00 -5.08 16.02
N LEU A 267 -4.89 -4.58 16.89
CA LEU A 267 -4.72 -3.28 17.56
C LEU A 267 -4.22 -3.48 18.98
N PHE A 268 -3.16 -2.76 19.33
CA PHE A 268 -2.70 -2.52 20.69
C PHE A 268 -2.94 -1.04 20.99
N ARG A 269 -3.83 -0.76 21.93
CA ARG A 269 -4.02 0.60 22.42
C ARG A 269 -2.96 0.92 23.46
N ASN A 270 -2.41 2.11 23.44
CA ASN A 270 -1.57 2.61 24.50
C ASN A 270 -2.44 3.13 25.66
N ASP A 271 -2.48 2.39 26.77
CA ASP A 271 -3.21 2.79 27.99
C ASP A 271 -2.35 3.72 28.90
N GLY A 272 -1.16 4.09 28.42
CA GLY A 272 -0.14 4.82 29.15
C GLY A 272 -0.21 6.33 28.88
N THR A 273 0.91 6.85 28.43
CA THR A 273 1.01 8.18 27.82
C THR A 273 1.98 8.07 26.66
N CYS A 274 2.07 9.08 25.80
CA CYS A 274 3.08 9.06 24.74
C CYS A 274 4.51 8.89 25.30
N PHE A 275 4.88 9.61 26.37
CA PHE A 275 6.24 9.53 26.95
C PHE A 275 6.51 8.26 27.77
N GLU A 276 5.47 7.54 28.18
CA GLU A 276 5.57 6.28 28.93
C GLU A 276 4.53 5.29 28.39
N PRO A 277 4.78 4.71 27.20
CA PRO A 277 3.81 3.83 26.55
C PRO A 277 3.50 2.59 27.39
N SER A 278 2.24 2.14 27.33
CA SER A 278 1.76 0.90 27.97
C SER A 278 0.76 0.20 27.06
N MET A 279 1.27 -0.64 26.17
CA MET A 279 0.49 -1.26 25.10
C MET A 279 -0.41 -2.42 25.58
N LEU A 280 -1.71 -2.32 25.30
CA LEU A 280 -2.74 -3.31 25.60
C LEU A 280 -3.43 -3.78 24.31
N ARG A 281 -3.40 -5.08 24.03
CA ARG A 281 -4.12 -5.65 22.87
C ARG A 281 -5.65 -5.54 23.06
N VAL A 282 -6.32 -4.83 22.15
CA VAL A 282 -7.77 -4.54 22.20
C VAL A 282 -8.53 -4.88 20.91
N THR A 283 -7.93 -5.60 19.95
CA THR A 283 -8.51 -5.94 18.63
C THR A 283 -10.02 -6.23 18.63
N ASP A 284 -10.49 -7.12 19.52
CA ASP A 284 -11.89 -7.57 19.54
C ASP A 284 -12.87 -6.48 19.98
N SER A 285 -12.38 -5.43 20.65
CA SER A 285 -13.19 -4.33 21.19
C SER A 285 -13.28 -3.12 20.24
N TYR A 286 -12.30 -2.94 19.34
CA TYR A 286 -12.25 -1.80 18.41
C TYR A 286 -12.76 -2.11 17.00
N MET A 287 -12.75 -3.37 16.56
CA MET A 287 -13.19 -3.71 15.19
C MET A 287 -14.70 -3.99 15.12
N SER A 288 -15.52 -3.06 15.63
CA SER A 288 -17.00 -2.98 15.67
C SER A 288 -17.78 -3.82 16.70
N ALA A 289 -18.90 -3.26 17.14
CA ALA A 289 -19.91 -3.84 18.03
C ALA A 289 -20.79 -4.94 17.39
N GLY A 290 -20.38 -5.54 16.26
CA GLY A 290 -21.20 -6.45 15.46
C GLY A 290 -20.49 -7.64 14.80
N GLY A 291 -19.16 -7.74 14.87
CA GLY A 291 -18.37 -8.81 14.25
C GLY A 291 -17.04 -8.30 13.70
N ARG A 292 -16.28 -9.15 13.00
CA ARG A 292 -15.01 -8.75 12.37
C ARG A 292 -15.28 -7.83 11.18
N VAL A 293 -14.72 -6.62 11.17
CA VAL A 293 -14.81 -5.68 10.03
C VAL A 293 -13.94 -6.16 8.85
N LEU A 294 -12.81 -6.81 9.15
CA LEU A 294 -11.93 -7.44 8.18
C LEU A 294 -11.99 -8.98 8.30
N ASP A 295 -12.13 -9.63 7.15
CA ASP A 295 -11.99 -11.08 6.98
C ASP A 295 -11.11 -11.34 5.76
N THR A 296 -9.81 -11.10 5.97
CA THR A 296 -8.81 -11.03 4.91
C THR A 296 -7.98 -12.32 4.85
N SER A 297 -7.00 -12.36 3.95
CA SER A 297 -6.08 -13.50 3.87
C SER A 297 -4.74 -13.27 4.54
N GLY A 298 -4.67 -12.32 5.47
CA GLY A 298 -3.46 -12.00 6.23
C GLY A 298 -2.44 -11.21 5.41
N LEU A 299 -1.33 -10.88 6.08
CA LEU A 299 -0.37 -9.85 5.66
C LEU A 299 -1.11 -8.55 5.31
N ASN A 300 -1.89 -8.08 6.28
CA ASN A 300 -2.56 -6.79 6.21
C ASN A 300 -1.49 -5.69 6.37
N VAL A 301 -1.50 -4.67 5.53
CA VAL A 301 -0.58 -3.53 5.56
C VAL A 301 -1.42 -2.33 5.99
N PRO A 302 -1.55 -2.08 7.31
CA PRO A 302 -2.31 -0.95 7.81
C PRO A 302 -1.59 0.36 7.46
N ARG A 303 -2.36 1.37 7.06
CA ARG A 303 -1.90 2.75 6.87
C ARG A 303 -2.96 3.70 7.47
N PRO A 304 -2.80 4.11 8.73
CA PRO A 304 -3.65 5.12 9.34
C PRO A 304 -3.38 6.50 8.72
N VAL A 305 -4.41 7.29 8.52
CA VAL A 305 -4.36 8.67 8.01
C VAL A 305 -5.72 9.33 8.23
N ASP A 306 -5.74 10.60 8.64
CA ASP A 306 -6.95 11.46 8.59
C ASP A 306 -7.13 11.91 7.13
N ILE A 307 -7.89 11.16 6.34
CA ILE A 307 -7.95 11.37 4.89
C ILE A 307 -9.00 12.39 4.46
N ASP A 308 -9.98 12.65 5.32
CA ASP A 308 -11.09 13.57 5.05
C ASP A 308 -11.07 14.82 5.96
N GLY A 309 -10.04 14.96 6.80
CA GLY A 309 -9.75 16.16 7.58
C GLY A 309 -10.71 16.40 8.75
N ASP A 310 -11.42 15.36 9.20
CA ASP A 310 -12.39 15.46 10.29
C ASP A 310 -11.75 15.36 11.70
N SER A 311 -10.43 15.14 11.75
CA SER A 311 -9.59 14.99 12.94
C SER A 311 -9.75 13.68 13.69
N ASP A 312 -10.38 12.67 13.11
CA ASP A 312 -10.15 11.29 13.48
C ASP A 312 -9.23 10.57 12.49
N VAL A 313 -8.66 9.44 12.91
CA VAL A 313 -7.68 8.71 12.11
C VAL A 313 -8.36 7.52 11.45
N ASP A 314 -8.59 7.62 10.16
CA ASP A 314 -9.08 6.52 9.35
C ASP A 314 -8.04 5.43 9.13
N LEU A 315 -8.49 4.31 8.54
CA LEU A 315 -7.63 3.18 8.28
C LEU A 315 -7.75 2.67 6.85
N PHE A 316 -6.63 2.76 6.13
CA PHE A 316 -6.42 2.01 4.90
C PHE A 316 -5.72 0.68 5.19
N VAL A 317 -6.12 -0.37 4.48
CA VAL A 317 -5.49 -1.68 4.62
C VAL A 317 -5.24 -2.29 3.25
N GLY A 318 -3.96 -2.41 2.91
CA GLY A 318 -3.52 -3.28 1.84
C GLY A 318 -3.51 -4.73 2.28
N VAL A 319 -3.95 -5.66 1.44
CA VAL A 319 -4.05 -7.07 1.82
C VAL A 319 -3.30 -7.91 0.81
N MET A 320 -2.54 -8.91 1.26
CA MET A 320 -2.06 -9.92 0.35
C MET A 320 -3.25 -10.77 -0.12
N GLY A 321 -3.64 -10.56 -1.37
CA GLY A 321 -4.63 -11.36 -2.06
C GLY A 321 -4.13 -12.77 -2.31
N GLY A 322 -5.05 -13.73 -2.32
CA GLY A 322 -4.69 -15.09 -2.76
C GLY A 322 -4.25 -16.07 -1.67
N ALA A 323 -3.89 -15.63 -0.46
CA ALA A 323 -3.12 -16.50 0.47
C ALA A 323 -3.96 -17.57 1.18
N PHE A 324 -5.09 -17.18 1.79
CA PHE A 324 -6.03 -18.08 2.50
C PHE A 324 -7.46 -18.03 1.94
N LEU A 325 -7.85 -16.90 1.35
CA LEU A 325 -9.16 -16.70 0.74
C LEU A 325 -9.00 -16.21 -0.70
N PRO A 326 -8.35 -16.99 -1.59
CA PRO A 326 -7.93 -16.52 -2.90
C PRO A 326 -9.05 -16.05 -3.81
N ALA A 327 -10.25 -16.58 -3.66
CA ALA A 327 -11.38 -16.18 -4.49
C ALA A 327 -11.87 -14.76 -4.15
N THR A 328 -11.92 -14.40 -2.86
CA THR A 328 -12.46 -13.10 -2.43
C THR A 328 -11.39 -12.02 -2.33
N THR A 329 -10.22 -12.37 -1.81
CA THR A 329 -9.14 -11.39 -1.55
C THR A 329 -8.22 -11.12 -2.73
N SER A 330 -8.39 -11.78 -3.87
CA SER A 330 -7.59 -11.48 -5.07
C SER A 330 -8.01 -10.20 -5.79
N ILE A 331 -9.20 -9.67 -5.46
CA ILE A 331 -9.77 -8.48 -6.09
C ILE A 331 -10.18 -7.45 -5.00
N GLU A 332 -10.62 -7.93 -3.84
CA GLU A 332 -10.93 -7.11 -2.67
C GLU A 332 -9.72 -7.09 -1.73
N ASN A 333 -8.73 -6.25 -2.03
CA ASN A 333 -7.49 -6.19 -1.26
C ASN A 333 -6.92 -4.79 -1.00
N PHE A 334 -7.67 -3.74 -1.32
CA PHE A 334 -7.34 -2.39 -0.90
C PHE A 334 -8.54 -1.77 -0.20
N TYR A 335 -8.55 -1.92 1.12
CA TYR A 335 -9.65 -1.52 1.98
C TYR A 335 -9.48 -0.09 2.48
N PHE A 336 -10.61 0.61 2.62
CA PHE A 336 -10.75 1.87 3.33
C PHE A 336 -11.83 1.70 4.41
N LEU A 337 -11.47 2.04 5.64
CA LEU A 337 -12.34 2.02 6.79
C LEU A 337 -12.36 3.41 7.43
N GLU A 338 -13.56 3.95 7.56
CA GLU A 338 -13.81 5.20 8.26
C GLU A 338 -13.72 4.98 9.77
N ALA A 339 -13.07 5.89 10.48
CA ALA A 339 -13.14 5.93 11.93
C ALA A 339 -14.53 6.36 12.43
N THR A 340 -14.86 5.87 13.62
CA THR A 340 -16.13 6.14 14.28
C THR A 340 -15.87 6.21 15.78
N PRO A 341 -16.79 6.78 16.58
CA PRO A 341 -16.60 6.89 18.03
C PRO A 341 -16.43 5.56 18.80
N ILE A 342 -16.62 4.41 18.15
CA ILE A 342 -16.52 3.08 18.76
C ILE A 342 -15.64 2.12 17.96
N GLY A 343 -14.84 2.60 17.01
CA GLY A 343 -14.01 1.76 16.14
C GLY A 343 -14.09 2.15 14.67
N PHE A 344 -14.00 1.18 13.76
CA PHE A 344 -14.00 1.43 12.32
C PHE A 344 -15.23 0.86 11.61
N GLU A 345 -15.68 1.53 10.55
CA GLU A 345 -16.67 1.02 9.60
C GLU A 345 -16.10 0.87 8.19
N LEU A 346 -16.46 -0.23 7.51
CA LEU A 346 -15.96 -0.49 6.16
C LEU A 346 -16.65 0.40 5.13
N VAL A 347 -15.89 1.24 4.44
CA VAL A 347 -16.38 2.07 3.33
C VAL A 347 -16.13 1.42 1.98
N SER A 348 -14.89 0.96 1.73
CA SER A 348 -14.51 0.34 0.46
C SER A 348 -13.61 -0.87 0.65
N ARG A 349 -13.68 -1.82 -0.28
CA ARG A 349 -12.77 -2.97 -0.41
C ARG A 349 -11.83 -2.87 -1.61
N ARG A 350 -12.06 -1.85 -2.44
CA ARG A 350 -11.37 -1.56 -3.70
C ARG A 350 -11.25 -0.04 -3.81
N TYR A 351 -10.41 0.53 -2.95
CA TYR A 351 -10.31 1.98 -2.85
C TYR A 351 -9.88 2.65 -4.15
N VAL A 352 -8.91 2.04 -4.86
CA VAL A 352 -8.58 2.41 -6.25
C VAL A 352 -9.37 1.49 -7.19
N PRO A 353 -10.43 1.98 -7.85
CA PRO A 353 -11.24 1.16 -8.74
C PRO A 353 -10.48 0.90 -10.05
N THR A 354 -10.31 -0.38 -10.39
CA THR A 354 -9.76 -0.83 -11.67
C THR A 354 -10.64 -1.91 -12.28
N ILE A 355 -10.43 -2.24 -13.55
CA ILE A 355 -11.03 -3.42 -14.16
C ILE A 355 -10.17 -4.62 -13.78
N ASP A 356 -10.52 -5.24 -12.66
CA ASP A 356 -9.92 -6.48 -12.19
C ASP A 356 -10.97 -7.58 -12.07
N VAL A 357 -10.75 -8.66 -12.83
CA VAL A 357 -11.58 -9.88 -12.80
C VAL A 357 -10.84 -11.05 -12.15
N GLY A 358 -9.69 -10.78 -11.53
CA GLY A 358 -8.82 -11.74 -10.89
C GLY A 358 -7.99 -12.57 -11.89
N SER A 359 -7.39 -13.63 -11.35
CA SER A 359 -6.57 -14.56 -12.11
C SER A 359 -7.38 -15.32 -13.19
N GLU A 360 -6.68 -15.73 -14.25
CA GLU A 360 -7.28 -16.45 -15.39
C GLU A 360 -8.38 -15.65 -16.11
N ALA A 361 -8.17 -14.34 -16.25
CA ALA A 361 -8.99 -13.48 -17.09
C ALA A 361 -9.06 -14.01 -18.54
N ALA A 362 -10.27 -14.06 -19.10
CA ALA A 362 -10.57 -14.52 -20.44
C ALA A 362 -11.23 -13.40 -21.27
N PRO A 363 -10.45 -12.41 -21.74
CA PRO A 363 -10.99 -11.30 -22.52
C PRO A 363 -11.40 -11.74 -23.94
N ALA A 364 -12.47 -11.14 -24.46
CA ALA A 364 -12.93 -11.28 -25.84
C ALA A 364 -13.29 -9.90 -26.42
N LEU A 365 -13.07 -9.74 -27.73
CA LEU A 365 -13.40 -8.50 -28.46
C LEU A 365 -14.51 -8.77 -29.48
N ALA A 366 -15.54 -7.93 -29.49
CA ALA A 366 -16.62 -7.97 -30.48
C ALA A 366 -17.31 -6.60 -30.57
N ASP A 367 -17.86 -6.26 -31.73
CA ASP A 367 -18.75 -5.10 -31.92
C ASP A 367 -20.14 -5.48 -31.37
N LEU A 368 -20.41 -5.14 -30.10
CA LEU A 368 -21.61 -5.52 -29.35
C LEU A 368 -22.76 -4.54 -29.57
N ASP A 369 -22.47 -3.27 -29.84
CA ASP A 369 -23.50 -2.23 -30.02
C ASP A 369 -23.75 -1.83 -31.49
N GLY A 370 -22.90 -2.28 -32.41
CA GLY A 370 -23.06 -2.10 -33.85
C GLY A 370 -22.57 -0.74 -34.36
N ASP A 371 -21.76 -0.01 -33.59
CA ASP A 371 -21.21 1.28 -33.99
C ASP A 371 -19.95 1.18 -34.87
N GLY A 372 -19.37 -0.03 -34.94
CA GLY A 372 -18.26 -0.38 -35.81
C GLY A 372 -16.88 -0.32 -35.16
N ASP A 373 -16.76 -0.02 -33.86
CA ASP A 373 -15.58 -0.35 -33.07
C ASP A 373 -15.72 -1.71 -32.36
N LEU A 374 -14.67 -2.15 -31.65
CA LEU A 374 -14.67 -3.43 -30.93
C LEU A 374 -14.80 -3.15 -29.43
N ASP A 375 -15.83 -3.70 -28.80
CA ASP A 375 -16.00 -3.71 -27.36
C ASP A 375 -15.16 -4.79 -26.68
N LEU A 376 -14.80 -4.54 -25.43
CA LEU A 376 -14.15 -5.52 -24.56
C LEU A 376 -15.16 -6.20 -23.64
N LEU A 377 -15.30 -7.51 -23.80
CA LEU A 377 -15.90 -8.38 -22.79
C LEU A 377 -14.79 -9.03 -21.99
N VAL A 378 -14.78 -8.84 -20.68
CA VAL A 378 -13.80 -9.47 -19.79
C VAL A 378 -14.56 -10.29 -18.73
N GLY A 379 -14.10 -11.52 -18.53
CA GLY A 379 -14.60 -12.44 -17.51
C GLY A 379 -13.46 -13.32 -17.03
N ASN A 380 -13.73 -14.29 -16.17
CA ASN A 380 -12.70 -15.19 -15.66
C ASN A 380 -13.16 -16.66 -15.68
N VAL A 381 -12.19 -17.57 -15.56
CA VAL A 381 -12.49 -19.01 -15.54
C VAL A 381 -13.05 -19.47 -14.19
N ILE A 382 -12.80 -18.73 -13.11
CA ILE A 382 -13.15 -19.07 -11.72
C ILE A 382 -13.94 -17.93 -11.09
N ASP A 383 -15.24 -18.09 -10.85
CA ASP A 383 -16.04 -17.04 -10.22
C ASP A 383 -15.40 -16.60 -8.88
N PRO A 384 -15.02 -15.32 -8.70
CA PRO A 384 -14.38 -14.83 -7.46
C PRO A 384 -15.32 -14.93 -6.24
N VAL A 385 -16.63 -14.95 -6.49
CA VAL A 385 -17.67 -15.05 -5.46
C VAL A 385 -18.02 -16.52 -5.16
N ASP A 386 -17.95 -17.41 -6.16
CA ASP A 386 -18.18 -18.86 -6.01
C ASP A 386 -17.13 -19.69 -6.79
N PRO A 387 -15.93 -19.93 -6.23
CA PRO A 387 -14.85 -20.64 -6.92
C PRO A 387 -15.16 -22.11 -7.24
N SER A 388 -16.32 -22.63 -6.82
CA SER A 388 -16.83 -23.95 -7.23
C SER A 388 -17.52 -23.95 -8.60
N ARG A 389 -17.71 -22.78 -9.20
CA ARG A 389 -18.32 -22.57 -10.50
C ARG A 389 -17.34 -21.82 -11.42
N GLY A 390 -17.26 -22.26 -12.67
CA GLY A 390 -16.72 -21.39 -13.71
C GLY A 390 -17.76 -20.36 -14.10
N SER A 391 -17.34 -19.12 -14.33
CA SER A 391 -18.23 -18.04 -14.76
C SER A 391 -18.54 -18.08 -16.25
#